data_AF-A0A3S5DMI2-F1
#
_entry.id   AF-A0A3S5DMI2-F1
#
_cell.length_a   1.000
_cell.length_b   1.000
_cell.length_c   1.000
_cell.angle_alpha   90.00
_cell.angle_beta   90.00
_cell.angle_gamma   90.00
#
_symmetry.space_group_name_H-M   'P 1'
#
loop_
_entity.id
_entity.type
_entity.pdbx_description
1 polymer ?
#
loop_
_entity_poly.entity_id
_entity_poly.type
_entity_poly.pdbx_seq_one_letter_code
_entity_poly.pdbx_strand_id
1 'polypeptide(L)' 'MAAHLLIVDALNLIRRIHAVQGSPCVETCQHALDQLIIHSQPTHAVAVFDDDARSRRLASSAFAGLQSRTSADA' A
#
# COMPACT_ATOMS: atom_id res chain seq x y z
N MET A 1 -0.34 -23.59 8.27
CA MET A 1 0.29 -22.34 7.80
C MET A 1 -0.01 -21.25 8.81
N ALA A 2 1.01 -20.52 9.25
CA ALA A 2 0.80 -19.38 10.16
C ALA A 2 0.25 -18.21 9.35
N ALA A 3 -0.82 -17.57 9.85
CA ALA A 3 -1.30 -16.34 9.23
C ALA A 3 -0.30 -15.22 9.52
N HIS A 4 0.19 -14.56 8.47
CA HIS A 4 1.08 -13.41 8.56
C HIS A 4 0.33 -12.17 8.09
N LEU A 5 -0.01 -11.29 9.03
CA LEU A 5 -0.80 -10.09 8.78
C LEU A 5 0.13 -8.88 8.65
N LEU A 6 0.16 -8.26 7.48
CA LEU A 6 0.83 -6.99 7.24
C LEU A 6 -0.18 -5.84 7.39
N ILE A 7 0.02 -4.99 8.39
CA ILE A 7 -0.79 -3.79 8.60
C ILE A 7 0.03 -2.57 8.18
N VAL A 8 -0.47 -1.83 7.20
CA VAL A 8 0.20 -0.64 6.67
C VAL A 8 -0.59 0.61 7.05
N ASP A 9 0.05 1.55 7.76
CA ASP A 9 -0.46 2.91 7.90
C ASP A 9 -0.13 3.69 6.62
N ALA A 10 -1.13 3.81 5.75
CA ALA A 10 -0.94 4.42 4.45
C ALA A 10 -0.58 5.91 4.56
N LEU A 11 -1.15 6.63 5.53
CA LEU A 11 -0.86 8.05 5.71
C LEU A 11 0.54 8.29 6.23
N ASN A 12 1.02 7.45 7.14
CA ASN A 12 2.40 7.56 7.62
C ASN A 12 3.39 7.32 6.46
N LEU A 13 3.13 6.30 5.64
CA LEU A 13 3.94 6.00 4.46
C LEU A 13 3.92 7.17 3.44
N ILE A 14 2.73 7.66 3.08
CA ILE A 14 2.57 8.77 2.13
C ILE A 14 3.21 10.05 2.68
N ARG A 15 2.97 10.41 3.95
CA ARG A 15 3.55 11.62 4.56
C ARG A 15 5.07 11.60 4.51
N ARG A 16 5.66 10.45 4.78
CA ARG A 16 7.11 10.27 4.80
C ARG A 16 7.71 10.34 3.39
N ILE A 17 7.07 9.73 2.40
CA ILE A 17 7.50 9.79 0.99
C ILE A 17 7.32 11.21 0.44
N HIS A 18 6.18 11.85 0.71
CA HIS A 18 5.86 13.19 0.23
C HIS A 18 6.81 14.25 0.81
N ALA A 19 7.21 14.13 2.08
CA ALA A 19 8.18 15.04 2.69
C ALA A 19 9.58 14.95 2.05
N VAL A 20 9.94 13.81 1.45
CA VAL A 20 11.26 13.59 0.84
C VAL A 20 11.25 13.92 -0.66
N GLN A 21 10.25 13.46 -1.40
CA GLN A 21 10.20 13.54 -2.87
C GLN A 21 9.20 14.58 -3.41
N GLY A 22 8.29 15.11 -2.59
CA GLY A 22 7.22 16.00 -3.06
C GLY A 22 6.13 15.25 -3.83
N SER A 23 5.52 15.90 -4.83
CA SER A 23 4.50 15.30 -5.72
C SER A 23 5.05 15.19 -7.14
N PRO A 24 4.78 14.09 -7.87
CA PRO A 24 3.89 12.97 -7.52
C PRO A 24 4.54 11.89 -6.63
N CYS A 25 3.83 11.45 -5.59
CA CYS A 25 4.31 10.43 -4.64
C CYS A 25 3.69 9.03 -4.83
N VAL A 26 2.77 8.86 -5.79
CA VAL A 26 2.01 7.62 -6.01
C VAL A 26 2.91 6.45 -6.38
N GLU A 27 3.82 6.66 -7.34
CA GLU A 27 4.71 5.61 -7.87
C GLU A 27 5.68 5.11 -6.79
N THR A 28 6.27 6.01 -6.02
CA THR A 28 7.13 5.66 -4.88
C THR A 28 6.35 4.94 -3.77
N CYS A 29 5.10 5.34 -3.51
CA CYS A 29 4.25 4.64 -2.56
C CYS A 29 3.95 3.21 -3.02
N GLN A 30 3.66 3.00 -4.30
CA GLN A 30 3.46 1.67 -4.88
C GLN A 30 4.73 0.83 -4.76
N HIS A 31 5.89 1.38 -5.13
CA HIS A 31 7.16 0.66 -5.05
C HIS A 31 7.53 0.29 -3.61
N ALA A 32 7.26 1.18 -2.63
CA ALA A 32 7.47 0.88 -1.22
C ALA A 32 6.54 -0.23 -0.73
N LEU A 33 5.27 -0.24 -1.18
CA LEU A 33 4.32 -1.31 -0.84
C LEU A 33 4.73 -2.65 -1.43
N ASP A 34 5.17 -2.68 -2.69
CA ASP A 34 5.67 -3.89 -3.36
C ASP A 34 6.86 -4.47 -2.61
N GLN A 35 7.81 -3.63 -2.20
CA GLN A 35 8.96 -4.06 -1.40
C GLN A 35 8.51 -4.66 -0.06
N LEU A 36 7.54 -4.05 0.63
CA LEU A 36 7.00 -4.57 1.89
C LEU A 36 6.33 -5.94 1.70
N ILE A 37 5.57 -6.12 0.63
CA ILE A 37 4.89 -7.40 0.32
C ILE A 37 5.92 -8.48 -0.02
N ILE A 38 6.89 -8.18 -0.89
CA ILE A 38 7.94 -9.12 -1.30
C ILE A 38 8.77 -9.59 -0.10
N HIS A 39 9.17 -8.67 0.78
CA HIS A 39 10.01 -8.99 1.94
C HIS A 39 9.23 -9.71 3.05
N SER A 40 7.97 -9.32 3.26
CA SER A 40 7.18 -9.84 4.39
C SER A 40 6.41 -11.12 4.05
N GLN A 41 6.25 -11.44 2.75
CA GLN A 41 5.42 -12.53 2.23
C GLN A 41 4.13 -12.74 3.06
N PRO A 42 3.33 -11.67 3.29
CA PRO A 42 2.20 -11.76 4.18
C PRO A 42 1.10 -12.61 3.54
N THR A 43 0.38 -13.36 4.38
CA THR A 43 -0.82 -14.07 3.91
C THR A 43 -2.02 -13.15 3.85
N HIS A 44 -2.02 -12.07 4.63
CA HIS A 44 -3.08 -11.06 4.65
C HIS A 44 -2.44 -9.67 4.75
N ALA A 45 -2.96 -8.70 4.01
CA ALA A 45 -2.52 -7.31 4.08
C ALA A 45 -3.71 -6.37 4.25
N VAL A 46 -3.55 -5.37 5.13
CA VAL A 46 -4.56 -4.34 5.39
C VAL A 46 -3.87 -2.99 5.38
N ALA A 47 -4.36 -2.06 4.56
CA ALA A 47 -3.98 -0.66 4.67
C ALA A 47 -5.04 0.15 5.40
N VAL A 48 -4.61 0.88 6.41
CA VAL A 48 -5.44 1.80 7.17
C VAL A 48 -5.23 3.19 6.58
N PHE A 49 -6.34 3.78 6.13
CA PHE A 49 -6.41 5.17 5.68
C PHE A 49 -7.29 5.92 6.68
N ASP A 50 -6.80 7.04 7.20
CA ASP A 50 -7.67 7.99 7.91
C ASP A 50 -8.60 8.67 6.90
N ASP A 51 -9.75 9.19 7.34
CA ASP A 51 -10.82 9.76 6.49
C ASP A 51 -10.43 11.15 5.93
N ASP A 52 -9.35 11.17 5.17
CA ASP A 52 -8.95 12.31 4.37
C ASP A 52 -9.33 12.01 2.92
N ALA A 53 -10.22 12.82 2.33
CA ALA A 53 -10.78 12.58 0.99
C ALA A 53 -9.71 12.47 -0.12
N ARG A 54 -8.50 12.96 0.14
CA ARG A 54 -7.31 12.82 -0.71
C ARG A 54 -6.69 11.42 -0.63
N SER A 55 -6.62 10.85 0.57
CA SER A 55 -6.12 9.49 0.84
C SER A 55 -6.96 8.42 0.15
N ARG A 56 -8.28 8.62 0.08
CA ARG A 56 -9.21 7.73 -0.62
C ARG A 56 -8.89 7.52 -2.10
N ARG A 57 -8.46 8.58 -2.80
CA ARG A 57 -8.09 8.50 -4.22
C ARG A 57 -6.77 7.76 -4.44
N LEU A 58 -5.77 8.02 -3.59
CA LEU A 58 -4.48 7.36 -3.66
C LEU A 58 -4.59 5.87 -3.31
N ALA A 59 -5.42 5.55 -2.31
CA ALA A 59 -5.79 4.19 -1.94
C ALA A 59 -6.39 3.44 -3.13
N SER A 60 -7.38 4.03 -3.80
CA SER A 60 -8.06 3.42 -4.94
C SER A 60 -7.10 3.09 -6.07
N SER A 61 -6.14 3.97 -6.40
CA SER A 61 -5.17 3.71 -7.49
C SER A 61 -4.07 2.73 -7.08
N ALA A 62 -3.60 2.77 -5.83
CA ALA A 62 -2.56 1.87 -5.34
C ALA A 62 -3.09 0.45 -5.12
N PHE A 63 -4.28 0.30 -4.54
CA PHE A 63 -4.87 -1.01 -4.24
C PHE A 63 -5.59 -1.67 -5.42
N ALA A 64 -6.06 -0.92 -6.42
CA ALA A 64 -6.64 -1.53 -7.63
C ALA A 64 -5.63 -2.42 -8.38
N GLY A 65 -4.33 -2.07 -8.32
CA GLY A 65 -3.26 -2.90 -8.89
C GLY A 65 -2.94 -4.17 -8.08
N LEU A 66 -3.26 -4.18 -6.77
CA LEU A 66 -3.00 -5.32 -5.89
C LEU A 66 -4.14 -6.36 -5.95
N GLN A 67 -5.41 -5.92 -6.02
CA GLN A 67 -6.55 -6.85 -6.11
C GLN A 67 -6.51 -7.70 -7.39
N SER A 68 -6.05 -7.14 -8.50
CA SER A 68 -5.94 -7.85 -9.78
C SER A 68 -4.85 -8.93 -9.78
N ARG A 69 -3.82 -8.83 -8.92
CA ARG A 69 -2.82 -9.89 -8.73
C ARG A 69 -3.32 -11.04 -7.86
N THR A 70 -4.13 -10.77 -6.84
CA THR A 70 -4.66 -11.82 -5.94
C THR A 70 -5.67 -12.76 -6.60
N SER A 71 -6.26 -12.38 -7.73
CA SER A 71 -7.21 -13.21 -8.48
C SER A 71 -6.54 -14.08 -9.56
N ALA A 72 -5.26 -13.87 -9.89
CA ALA A 72 -4.57 -14.64 -10.93
C ALA A 72 -3.81 -15.86 -10.39
N ASP A 73 -3.61 -15.95 -9.07
CA ASP A 73 -2.88 -17.03 -8.40
C ASP A 73 -3.82 -18.01 -7.63
N ALA A 74 -5.11 -18.08 -7.99
CA ALA A 74 -6.09 -19.00 -7.41
C ALA A 74 -6.57 -20.07 -8.41
#